data_AF-A0AAW7L2H4-F1
#
_entry.id   AF-A0AAW7L2H4-F1
#
_cell.length_a   1.000
_cell.length_b   1.000
_cell.length_c   1.000
_cell.angle_alpha   90.00
_cell.angle_beta   90.00
_cell.angle_gamma   90.00
#
_symmetry.space_group_name_H-M   'P 1'
#
loop_
_entity.id
_entity.type
_entity.pdbx_description
1 polymer ?
#
loop_
_entity_poly.entity_id
_entity_poly.type
_entity_poly.pdbx_seq_one_letter_code
_entity_poly.pdbx_strand_id
1 'polypeptide(L)'
;MLHLPPIPELAQFNWERMSQQWSSLTVQTKKIADGAGQGEEFKALEQQVNRYVMYDQKEKLKQILIKRKGVRVLTQLWIDKEDVRKASLNEETIDYIQAKHPKLGMSSLMNLISLVYRYFDALVNGNIFNRLTQWLNQQIEQRLKDRKNTSDTILSVLNQAKWLLDLTAPKALVNLAKQNHLDLNEQLKKLRLNELPQGRFLDICHAQYYLDTLREIPVGEQHDVLHELLKHDVATMPIEEGKRIGHIALEIIIDRSAGAPSEIWQNFVLNLAGDPRIANTATNYRQWWKPIGENRVKAVTSWLAKEDLRLFLGAIEEYANYTGDEALNRMFPARKRFLEGLYEHGFVRNTRLMLGNNAAKTVKTVLGNNLNINYINLSGSQETHTSIIYLDCGDFHIVEGSHEFKLWIYMGLPSEKLIDYSLSEFTRSDLIHRFPREFRNTYPNSNYKDITHSPTTWQNRAIEFLTENGVELDLEKLFYKDEYIRYINRYGLPVVNKAVLENSMLEDCLINALKVYPQLLSKDLAKVLSTDFNFTAGHETVHKKLNKMRLENKVSRDEDFKWKLVDSTSSI
;
A
#
# COMPACT_ATOMS: atom_id res chain seq x y z
N MET A 1 -47.44 36.03 -64.89
CA MET A 1 -46.77 34.94 -64.13
C MET A 1 -45.27 35.08 -64.36
N LEU A 2 -44.51 35.41 -63.31
CA LEU A 2 -43.05 35.48 -63.38
C LEU A 2 -42.49 34.05 -63.30
N HIS A 3 -41.89 33.57 -64.38
CA HIS A 3 -41.16 32.31 -64.41
C HIS A 3 -39.88 32.44 -63.59
N LEU A 4 -39.81 31.74 -62.48
CA LEU A 4 -38.55 31.54 -61.76
C LEU A 4 -37.60 30.67 -62.62
N PRO A 5 -36.28 30.94 -62.61
CA PRO A 5 -35.32 30.09 -63.28
C PRO A 5 -35.31 28.68 -62.68
N PRO A 6 -35.00 27.65 -63.48
CA PRO A 6 -34.99 26.28 -63.00
C PRO A 6 -33.94 26.09 -61.91
N ILE A 7 -34.32 25.42 -60.83
CA ILE A 7 -33.42 24.99 -59.77
C ILE A 7 -32.41 24.01 -60.39
N PRO A 8 -31.09 24.22 -60.25
CA PRO A 8 -30.11 23.25 -60.76
C PRO A 8 -30.32 21.89 -60.09
N GLU A 9 -30.30 20.82 -60.87
CA GLU A 9 -30.38 19.46 -60.33
C GLU A 9 -29.21 19.19 -59.37
N LEU A 10 -29.52 19.01 -58.08
CA LEU A 10 -28.57 18.61 -57.02
C LEU A 10 -27.83 17.29 -57.33
N ALA A 11 -28.26 16.53 -58.34
CA ALA A 11 -27.68 15.27 -58.77
C ALA A 11 -26.27 15.41 -59.40
N GLN A 12 -25.84 16.61 -59.79
CA GLN A 12 -24.47 16.85 -60.28
C GLN A 12 -23.47 17.25 -59.19
N PHE A 13 -23.92 17.47 -57.95
CA PHE A 13 -23.05 17.82 -56.83
C PHE A 13 -22.55 16.56 -56.11
N ASN A 14 -21.29 16.19 -56.38
CA ASN A 14 -20.67 15.04 -55.72
C ASN A 14 -20.19 15.44 -54.30
N TRP A 15 -21.11 15.34 -53.35
CA TRP A 15 -20.89 15.64 -51.93
C TRP A 15 -19.78 14.80 -51.29
N GLU A 16 -19.59 13.56 -51.74
CA GLU A 16 -18.50 12.71 -51.28
C GLU A 16 -17.14 13.27 -51.70
N ARG A 17 -17.02 13.72 -52.96
CA ARG A 17 -15.80 14.37 -53.46
C ARG A 17 -15.51 15.68 -52.72
N MET A 18 -16.52 16.50 -52.45
CA MET A 18 -16.35 17.74 -51.66
C MET A 18 -16.00 17.44 -50.21
N SER A 19 -16.61 16.45 -49.58
CA SER A 19 -16.30 16.04 -48.20
C SER A 19 -14.88 15.48 -48.08
N GLN A 20 -14.43 14.69 -49.06
CA GLN A 20 -13.05 14.23 -49.16
C GLN A 20 -12.07 15.38 -49.41
N GLN A 21 -12.43 16.36 -50.24
CA GLN A 21 -11.63 17.57 -50.45
C GLN A 21 -11.54 18.44 -49.20
N TRP A 22 -12.64 18.60 -48.45
CA TRP A 22 -12.66 19.32 -47.18
C TRP A 22 -11.86 18.58 -46.10
N SER A 23 -11.98 17.26 -46.03
CA SER A 23 -11.19 16.42 -45.13
C SER A 23 -9.70 16.51 -45.47
N SER A 24 -9.35 16.45 -46.76
CA SER A 24 -8.00 16.65 -47.29
C SER A 24 -7.46 18.04 -46.96
N LEU A 25 -8.23 19.11 -47.18
CA LEU A 25 -7.85 20.47 -46.83
C LEU A 25 -7.70 20.65 -45.31
N THR A 26 -8.53 20.00 -44.50
CA THR A 26 -8.43 20.02 -43.05
C THR A 26 -7.17 19.30 -42.59
N VAL A 27 -6.86 18.14 -43.16
CA VAL A 27 -5.61 17.38 -42.90
C VAL A 27 -4.39 18.14 -43.39
N GLN A 28 -4.44 18.78 -44.56
CA GLN A 28 -3.37 19.63 -45.09
C GLN A 28 -3.17 20.87 -44.24
N THR A 29 -4.24 21.52 -43.80
CA THR A 29 -4.19 22.67 -42.88
C THR A 29 -3.66 22.24 -41.52
N LYS A 30 -3.99 21.04 -41.04
CA LYS A 30 -3.42 20.46 -39.82
C LYS A 30 -1.93 20.15 -39.99
N LYS A 31 -1.50 19.54 -41.10
CA LYS A 31 -0.09 19.34 -41.47
C LYS A 31 0.69 20.66 -41.59
N ILE A 32 0.08 21.69 -42.19
CA ILE A 32 0.68 23.02 -42.35
C ILE A 32 0.73 23.72 -40.99
N ALA A 33 -0.29 23.58 -40.14
CA ALA A 33 -0.31 24.11 -38.77
C ALA A 33 0.72 23.42 -37.87
N ASP A 34 0.86 22.09 -37.99
CA ASP A 34 1.84 21.27 -37.28
C ASP A 34 3.28 21.55 -37.78
N GLY A 35 3.45 21.85 -39.07
CA GLY A 35 4.72 22.26 -39.68
C GLY A 35 5.06 23.75 -39.56
N ALA A 36 4.11 24.60 -39.20
CA ALA A 36 4.28 26.05 -39.15
C ALA A 36 5.22 26.48 -38.00
N GLY A 37 6.47 26.76 -38.37
CA GLY A 37 7.50 27.20 -37.44
C GLY A 37 8.42 26.10 -36.91
N GLN A 38 8.42 24.92 -37.55
CA GLN A 38 9.42 23.84 -37.32
C GLN A 38 10.46 23.72 -38.44
N GLY A 39 10.66 24.77 -39.24
CA GLY A 39 11.67 24.80 -40.31
C GLY A 39 13.10 24.60 -39.77
N GLU A 40 14.06 24.31 -40.65
CA GLU A 40 15.46 24.06 -40.26
C GLU A 40 16.05 25.17 -39.39
N GLU A 41 15.71 26.44 -39.67
CA GLU A 41 16.12 27.57 -38.84
C GLU A 41 15.61 27.52 -37.39
N PHE A 42 14.42 26.97 -37.16
CA PHE A 42 13.88 26.82 -35.81
C PHE A 42 14.65 25.73 -35.06
N LYS A 43 14.91 24.60 -35.72
CA LYS A 43 15.73 23.52 -35.15
C LYS A 43 17.16 23.98 -34.86
N ALA A 44 17.76 24.77 -35.75
CA ALA A 44 19.07 25.35 -35.52
C ALA A 44 19.09 26.29 -34.31
N LEU A 45 18.07 27.15 -34.19
CA LEU A 45 17.92 28.04 -33.03
C LEU A 45 17.65 27.26 -31.74
N GLU A 46 16.88 26.19 -31.80
CA GLU A 46 16.63 25.28 -30.67
C GLU A 46 17.93 24.63 -30.19
N GLN A 47 18.74 24.10 -31.09
CA GLN A 47 20.07 23.56 -30.76
C GLN A 47 20.99 24.62 -30.17
N GLN A 48 20.90 25.87 -30.64
CA GLN A 48 21.70 26.97 -30.12
C GLN A 48 21.27 27.38 -28.70
N VAL A 49 19.96 27.55 -28.46
CA VAL A 49 19.42 27.86 -27.13
C VAL A 49 19.73 26.74 -26.15
N ASN A 50 19.55 25.48 -26.55
CA ASN A 50 19.89 24.32 -25.72
C ASN A 50 21.38 24.35 -25.31
N ARG A 51 22.29 24.60 -26.25
CA ARG A 51 23.73 24.74 -25.95
C ARG A 51 24.00 25.89 -24.97
N TYR A 52 23.39 27.05 -25.17
CA TYR A 52 23.62 28.20 -24.28
C TYR A 52 23.12 27.97 -22.86
N VAL A 53 22.00 27.26 -22.70
CA VAL A 53 21.52 26.86 -21.38
C VAL A 53 22.45 25.83 -20.73
N MET A 54 22.83 24.77 -21.46
CA MET A 54 23.64 23.67 -20.92
C MET A 54 25.07 24.08 -20.53
N TYR A 55 25.65 25.05 -21.23
CA TYR A 55 27.00 25.57 -20.96
C TYR A 55 26.99 26.89 -20.16
N ASP A 56 25.88 27.22 -19.49
CA ASP A 56 25.70 28.44 -18.67
C ASP A 56 26.12 29.75 -19.37
N GLN A 57 25.85 29.86 -20.69
CA GLN A 57 26.20 31.04 -21.49
C GLN A 57 25.11 32.12 -21.40
N LYS A 58 24.86 32.63 -20.18
CA LYS A 58 23.75 33.53 -19.85
C LYS A 58 23.63 34.76 -20.75
N GLU A 59 24.74 35.43 -21.05
CA GLU A 59 24.72 36.64 -21.90
C GLU A 59 24.30 36.35 -23.35
N LYS A 60 24.78 35.22 -23.91
CA LYS A 60 24.38 34.80 -25.26
C LYS A 60 22.91 34.37 -25.30
N LEU A 61 22.43 33.73 -24.23
CA LEU A 61 21.01 33.42 -24.08
C LEU A 61 20.17 34.71 -24.05
N LYS A 62 20.55 35.70 -23.22
CA LYS A 62 19.89 37.01 -23.13
C LYS A 62 19.81 37.71 -24.49
N GLN A 63 20.87 37.64 -25.31
CA GLN A 63 20.87 38.20 -26.67
C GLN A 63 19.84 37.54 -27.59
N ILE A 64 19.69 36.21 -27.54
CA ILE A 64 18.67 35.50 -28.31
C ILE A 64 17.26 35.87 -27.83
N LEU A 65 17.07 35.98 -26.51
CA LEU A 65 15.78 36.26 -25.89
C LEU A 65 15.26 37.68 -26.16
N ILE A 66 16.07 38.59 -26.72
CA ILE A 66 15.58 39.88 -27.24
C ILE A 66 14.55 39.66 -28.37
N LYS A 67 14.67 38.57 -29.13
CA LYS A 67 13.76 38.26 -30.24
C LYS A 67 12.63 37.33 -29.78
N ARG A 68 11.40 37.59 -30.25
CA ARG A 68 10.21 36.72 -29.97
C ARG A 68 10.42 35.26 -30.37
N LYS A 69 11.13 35.00 -31.48
CA LYS A 69 11.47 33.63 -31.94
C LYS A 69 12.31 32.89 -30.89
N GLY A 70 13.25 33.60 -30.24
CA GLY A 70 14.07 33.05 -29.14
C GLY A 70 13.23 32.68 -27.91
N VAL A 71 12.30 33.55 -27.52
CA VAL A 71 11.37 33.27 -26.39
C VAL A 71 10.47 32.07 -26.69
N ARG A 72 9.93 31.97 -27.92
CA ARG A 72 9.16 30.78 -28.35
C ARG A 72 9.98 29.50 -28.25
N VAL A 73 11.24 29.52 -28.70
CA VAL A 73 12.14 28.36 -28.62
C VAL A 73 12.41 27.97 -27.17
N LEU A 74 12.77 28.93 -26.31
CA LEU A 74 13.06 28.63 -24.90
C LEU A 74 11.83 28.07 -24.17
N THR A 75 10.66 28.68 -24.34
CA THR A 75 9.41 28.21 -23.72
C THR A 75 8.99 26.83 -24.23
N GLN A 76 9.29 26.48 -25.50
CA GLN A 76 9.12 25.14 -26.03
C GLN A 76 10.10 24.15 -25.38
N LEU A 77 11.38 24.52 -25.27
CA LEU A 77 12.40 23.70 -24.62
C LEU A 77 12.11 23.43 -23.14
N TRP A 78 11.47 24.36 -22.43
CA TRP A 78 11.00 24.11 -21.07
C TRP A 78 9.97 22.98 -20.99
N ILE A 79 9.17 22.80 -22.05
CA ILE A 79 8.20 21.70 -22.14
C ILE A 79 8.90 20.39 -22.52
N ASP A 80 9.84 20.44 -23.46
CA ASP A 80 10.36 19.22 -24.10
C ASP A 80 11.62 18.66 -23.43
N LYS A 81 12.40 19.49 -22.72
CA LYS A 81 13.69 19.10 -22.13
C LYS A 81 13.79 19.46 -20.65
N GLU A 82 13.76 18.44 -19.81
CA GLU A 82 13.84 18.61 -18.35
C GLU A 82 15.12 19.31 -17.90
N ASP A 83 16.27 18.95 -18.46
CA ASP A 83 17.55 19.58 -18.10
C ASP A 83 17.54 21.08 -18.42
N VAL A 84 16.98 21.46 -19.58
CA VAL A 84 16.88 22.88 -19.98
C VAL A 84 15.96 23.61 -19.01
N ARG A 85 14.81 23.00 -18.68
CA ARG A 85 13.87 23.55 -17.70
C ARG A 85 14.56 23.76 -16.35
N LYS A 86 15.22 22.75 -15.79
CA LYS A 86 15.92 22.86 -14.49
C LYS A 86 17.01 23.93 -14.51
N ALA A 87 17.75 24.07 -15.61
CA ALA A 87 18.86 25.01 -15.71
C ALA A 87 18.42 26.47 -15.99
N SER A 88 17.28 26.69 -16.66
CA SER A 88 16.90 28.03 -17.16
C SER A 88 15.52 28.55 -16.74
N LEU A 89 14.63 27.70 -16.22
CA LEU A 89 13.34 28.15 -15.68
C LEU A 89 13.55 28.69 -14.26
N ASN A 90 13.94 29.95 -14.17
CA ASN A 90 14.21 30.65 -12.91
C ASN A 90 13.65 32.08 -12.96
N GLU A 91 13.59 32.76 -11.81
CA GLU A 91 13.04 34.12 -11.70
C GLU A 91 13.78 35.11 -12.59
N GLU A 92 15.12 35.07 -12.65
CA GLU A 92 15.93 35.96 -13.50
C GLU A 92 15.52 35.89 -14.97
N THR A 93 15.31 34.67 -15.47
CA THR A 93 14.95 34.45 -16.89
C THR A 93 13.52 34.89 -17.17
N ILE A 94 12.59 34.64 -16.25
CA ILE A 94 11.20 35.11 -16.35
C ILE A 94 11.16 36.64 -16.38
N ASP A 95 11.81 37.30 -15.43
CA ASP A 95 11.85 38.76 -15.31
C ASP A 95 12.49 39.40 -16.55
N TYR A 96 13.58 38.83 -17.06
CA TYR A 96 14.22 39.31 -18.28
C TYR A 96 13.28 39.24 -19.50
N ILE A 97 12.56 38.13 -19.67
CA ILE A 97 11.62 37.97 -20.78
C ILE A 97 10.44 38.95 -20.63
N GLN A 98 9.89 39.10 -19.42
CA GLN A 98 8.80 40.05 -19.14
C GLN A 98 9.21 41.49 -19.48
N ALA A 99 10.41 41.90 -19.09
CA ALA A 99 10.92 43.24 -19.33
C ALA A 99 11.13 43.53 -20.84
N LYS A 100 11.59 42.53 -21.62
CA LYS A 100 11.84 42.70 -23.06
C LYS A 100 10.61 42.45 -23.93
N HIS A 101 9.65 41.67 -23.46
CA HIS A 101 8.42 41.33 -24.17
C HIS A 101 7.19 41.56 -23.29
N PRO A 102 6.76 42.82 -23.09
CA PRO A 102 5.55 43.13 -22.31
C PRO A 102 4.30 42.41 -22.80
N LYS A 103 4.24 42.09 -24.10
CA LYS A 103 3.21 41.24 -24.72
C LYS A 103 3.87 40.10 -25.48
N LEU A 104 3.61 38.87 -25.03
CA LEU A 104 4.16 37.65 -25.61
C LEU A 104 3.66 37.42 -27.06
N GLY A 105 4.29 36.50 -27.78
CA GLY A 105 3.68 35.87 -28.97
C GLY A 105 2.62 34.84 -28.56
N MET A 106 1.65 34.54 -29.43
CA MET A 106 0.59 33.57 -29.11
C MET A 106 1.18 32.17 -28.83
N SER A 107 2.15 31.73 -29.64
CA SER A 107 2.84 30.45 -29.41
C SER A 107 3.56 30.42 -28.06
N SER A 108 4.28 31.49 -27.68
CA SER A 108 4.94 31.55 -26.38
C SER A 108 3.94 31.52 -25.22
N LEU A 109 2.81 32.22 -25.34
CA LEU A 109 1.75 32.16 -24.33
C LEU A 109 1.17 30.75 -24.20
N MET A 110 0.84 30.10 -25.32
CA MET A 110 0.33 28.73 -25.30
C MET A 110 1.35 27.74 -24.75
N ASN A 111 2.64 27.93 -25.04
CA ASN A 111 3.71 27.12 -24.46
C ASN A 111 3.76 27.27 -22.93
N LEU A 112 3.60 28.47 -22.40
CA LEU A 112 3.57 28.67 -20.95
C LEU A 112 2.32 28.05 -20.30
N ILE A 113 1.14 28.13 -20.94
CA ILE A 113 -0.07 27.45 -20.46
C ILE A 113 0.17 25.93 -20.45
N SER A 114 0.67 25.39 -21.56
CA SER A 114 1.02 23.97 -21.68
C SER A 114 2.04 23.52 -20.64
N LEU A 115 3.05 24.35 -20.34
CA LEU A 115 4.06 24.09 -19.32
C LEU A 115 3.42 23.96 -17.93
N VAL A 116 2.54 24.91 -17.57
CA VAL A 116 1.85 24.92 -16.28
C VAL A 116 0.93 23.70 -16.14
N TYR A 117 0.16 23.35 -17.16
CA TYR A 117 -0.73 22.18 -17.07
C TYR A 117 0.00 20.84 -17.12
N ARG A 118 1.09 20.75 -17.89
CA ARG A 118 1.88 19.52 -18.01
C ARG A 118 2.65 19.19 -16.74
N TYR A 119 3.16 20.19 -16.02
CA TYR A 119 4.02 19.98 -14.84
C TYR A 119 3.40 20.42 -13.52
N PHE A 120 2.50 21.40 -13.53
CA PHE A 120 1.68 21.85 -12.40
C PHE A 120 2.42 21.94 -11.05
N ASP A 121 2.10 21.06 -10.09
CA ASP A 121 2.68 21.00 -8.74
C ASP A 121 4.19 20.72 -8.76
N ALA A 122 4.73 20.10 -9.81
CA ALA A 122 6.17 19.91 -9.97
C ALA A 122 6.94 21.23 -10.23
N LEU A 123 6.23 22.34 -10.51
CA LEU A 123 6.81 23.69 -10.66
C LEU A 123 6.81 24.49 -9.35
N VAL A 124 6.37 23.91 -8.22
CA VAL A 124 6.24 24.59 -6.92
C VAL A 124 7.59 24.85 -6.25
N ASN A 125 8.69 24.30 -6.77
CA ASN A 125 10.03 24.60 -6.24
C ASN A 125 10.32 26.11 -6.33
N GLY A 126 10.46 26.76 -5.17
CA GLY A 126 10.63 28.21 -5.06
C GLY A 126 9.35 28.97 -5.37
N ASN A 127 9.46 30.13 -6.04
CA ASN A 127 8.32 30.99 -6.37
C ASN A 127 7.89 30.84 -7.86
N ILE A 128 8.40 29.85 -8.58
CA ILE A 128 8.27 29.75 -10.05
C ILE A 128 6.81 29.54 -10.49
N PHE A 129 6.08 28.63 -9.86
CA PHE A 129 4.67 28.40 -10.17
C PHE A 129 3.86 29.70 -10.08
N ASN A 130 3.95 30.41 -8.96
CA ASN A 130 3.23 31.66 -8.73
C ASN A 130 3.63 32.75 -9.73
N ARG A 131 4.92 32.88 -10.05
CA ARG A 131 5.41 33.85 -11.04
C ARG A 131 4.84 33.56 -12.43
N LEU A 132 4.83 32.28 -12.84
CA LEU A 132 4.28 31.87 -14.13
C LEU A 132 2.76 32.12 -14.19
N THR A 133 2.00 31.75 -13.16
CA THR A 133 0.54 31.89 -13.17
C THR A 133 0.12 33.36 -13.08
N GLN A 134 0.83 34.19 -12.30
CA GLN A 134 0.64 35.64 -12.30
C GLN A 134 0.92 36.24 -13.68
N TRP A 135 2.02 35.83 -14.33
CA TRP A 135 2.36 36.29 -15.67
C TRP A 135 1.31 35.87 -16.71
N LEU A 136 0.86 34.62 -16.67
CA LEU A 136 -0.20 34.10 -17.53
C LEU A 136 -1.48 34.91 -17.38
N ASN A 137 -1.92 35.16 -16.15
CA ASN A 137 -3.11 35.98 -15.88
C ASN A 137 -3.00 37.37 -16.52
N GLN A 138 -1.86 38.04 -16.37
CA GLN A 138 -1.63 39.36 -16.98
C GLN A 138 -1.66 39.30 -18.51
N GLN A 139 -1.00 38.31 -19.12
CA GLN A 139 -0.93 38.15 -20.58
C GLN A 139 -2.29 37.80 -21.19
N ILE A 140 -3.08 36.96 -20.52
CA ILE A 140 -4.44 36.59 -20.92
C ILE A 140 -5.34 37.81 -20.86
N GLU A 141 -5.35 38.53 -19.74
CA GLU A 141 -6.19 39.71 -19.54
C GLU A 141 -5.87 40.81 -20.57
N GLN A 142 -4.58 41.11 -20.79
CA GLN A 142 -4.16 42.10 -21.77
C GLN A 142 -4.62 41.75 -23.19
N ARG A 143 -4.57 40.46 -23.58
CA ARG A 143 -5.00 40.03 -24.92
C ARG A 143 -6.51 40.10 -25.11
N LEU A 144 -7.28 39.80 -24.07
CA LEU A 144 -8.74 39.79 -24.14
C LEU A 144 -9.31 41.21 -24.12
N LYS A 145 -8.66 42.17 -23.45
CA LYS A 145 -9.01 43.60 -23.52
C LYS A 145 -9.01 44.13 -24.97
N ASP A 146 -8.11 43.63 -25.81
CA ASP A 146 -7.99 44.04 -27.21
C ASP A 146 -9.04 43.39 -28.14
N ARG A 147 -9.84 42.42 -27.65
CA ARG A 147 -10.85 41.72 -28.46
C ARG A 147 -12.23 42.35 -28.30
N LYS A 148 -12.86 42.70 -29.44
CA LYS A 148 -14.24 43.23 -29.49
C LYS A 148 -15.32 42.18 -29.20
N ASN A 149 -15.04 40.89 -29.44
CA ASN A 149 -15.97 39.79 -29.18
C ASN A 149 -15.37 38.79 -28.20
N THR A 150 -16.16 38.37 -27.22
CA THR A 150 -15.86 37.21 -26.36
C THR A 150 -16.04 35.93 -27.16
N SER A 151 -15.01 35.55 -27.91
CA SER A 151 -14.89 34.19 -28.44
C SER A 151 -14.80 33.23 -27.26
N ASP A 152 -15.66 32.22 -27.23
CA ASP A 152 -15.43 31.04 -26.40
C ASP A 152 -14.09 30.42 -26.84
N THR A 153 -13.06 30.54 -26.02
CA THR A 153 -11.70 30.01 -26.24
C THR A 153 -11.11 29.61 -24.91
N ILE A 154 -10.08 28.75 -24.89
CA ILE A 154 -9.39 28.43 -23.64
C ILE A 154 -8.89 29.67 -22.87
N LEU A 155 -8.46 30.74 -23.59
CA LEU A 155 -8.05 31.99 -22.95
C LEU A 155 -9.23 32.69 -22.23
N SER A 156 -10.43 32.68 -22.81
CA SER A 156 -11.59 33.28 -22.14
C SER A 156 -12.00 32.49 -20.90
N VAL A 157 -11.93 31.15 -20.96
CA VAL A 157 -12.20 30.30 -19.80
C VAL A 157 -11.20 30.58 -18.67
N LEU A 158 -9.89 30.56 -18.96
CA LEU A 158 -8.86 30.83 -17.96
C LEU A 158 -8.96 32.25 -17.37
N ASN A 159 -9.45 33.22 -18.14
CA ASN A 159 -9.68 34.58 -17.63
C ASN A 159 -10.90 34.70 -16.72
N GLN A 160 -11.99 33.98 -17.04
CA GLN A 160 -13.21 33.96 -16.23
C GLN A 160 -13.03 33.12 -14.96
N ALA A 161 -12.34 31.99 -15.08
CA ALA A 161 -12.04 31.04 -14.02
C ALA A 161 -10.56 31.10 -13.65
N LYS A 162 -10.10 32.25 -13.14
CA LYS A 162 -8.69 32.46 -12.73
C LYS A 162 -8.19 31.42 -11.73
N TRP A 163 -9.11 30.86 -10.94
CA TRP A 163 -8.83 29.78 -10.00
C TRP A 163 -8.27 28.52 -10.65
N LEU A 164 -8.43 28.32 -11.96
CA LEU A 164 -7.86 27.19 -12.70
C LEU A 164 -6.32 27.21 -12.78
N LEU A 165 -5.71 28.35 -12.44
CA LEU A 165 -4.25 28.50 -12.37
C LEU A 165 -3.73 28.46 -10.91
N ASP A 166 -4.57 28.13 -9.94
CA ASP A 166 -4.18 27.97 -8.53
C ASP A 166 -3.80 26.53 -8.20
N LEU A 167 -2.97 26.30 -7.18
CA LEU A 167 -2.60 24.95 -6.73
C LEU A 167 -3.80 24.12 -6.24
N THR A 168 -4.88 24.79 -5.80
CA THR A 168 -6.13 24.15 -5.36
C THR A 168 -7.06 23.78 -6.52
N ALA A 169 -6.71 24.15 -7.76
CA ALA A 169 -7.55 23.98 -8.93
C ALA A 169 -8.00 22.54 -9.18
N PRO A 170 -7.15 21.48 -9.07
CA PRO A 170 -7.62 20.11 -9.28
C PRO A 170 -8.76 19.73 -8.34
N LYS A 171 -8.62 20.06 -7.04
CA LYS A 171 -9.66 19.82 -6.03
C LYS A 171 -10.93 20.58 -6.32
N ALA A 172 -10.80 21.87 -6.63
CA ALA A 172 -11.95 22.71 -6.95
C ALA A 172 -12.70 22.20 -8.20
N LEU A 173 -11.97 21.71 -9.20
CA LEU A 173 -12.54 21.16 -10.43
C LEU A 173 -13.29 19.85 -10.19
N VAL A 174 -12.71 18.92 -9.43
CA VAL A 174 -13.38 17.66 -9.08
C VAL A 174 -14.64 17.92 -8.25
N ASN A 175 -14.57 18.82 -7.27
CA ASN A 175 -15.73 19.23 -6.49
C ASN A 175 -16.82 19.87 -7.37
N LEU A 176 -16.42 20.70 -8.34
CA LEU A 176 -17.35 21.32 -9.27
C LEU A 176 -18.02 20.27 -10.18
N ALA A 177 -17.30 19.24 -10.63
CA ALA A 177 -17.88 18.12 -11.38
C ALA A 177 -18.97 17.42 -10.56
N LYS A 178 -18.66 17.08 -9.30
CA LYS A 178 -19.60 16.45 -8.35
C LYS A 178 -20.83 17.33 -8.10
N GLN A 179 -20.64 18.63 -7.83
CA GLN A 179 -21.72 19.59 -7.61
C GLN A 179 -22.64 19.72 -8.83
N ASN A 180 -22.09 19.64 -10.04
CA ASN A 180 -22.86 19.70 -11.27
C ASN A 180 -23.47 18.35 -11.69
N HIS A 181 -23.24 17.27 -10.92
CA HIS A 181 -23.59 15.90 -11.29
C HIS A 181 -23.07 15.49 -12.68
N LEU A 182 -21.87 15.95 -13.03
CA LEU A 182 -21.18 15.61 -14.27
C LEU A 182 -20.03 14.65 -13.97
N ASP A 183 -19.76 13.74 -14.91
CA ASP A 183 -18.49 13.03 -14.89
C ASP A 183 -17.33 14.02 -15.12
N LEU A 184 -16.14 13.62 -14.68
CA LEU A 184 -14.96 14.48 -14.74
C LEU A 184 -14.63 14.90 -16.18
N ASN A 185 -14.83 14.02 -17.17
CA ASN A 185 -14.53 14.32 -18.57
C ASN A 185 -15.50 15.36 -19.16
N GLU A 186 -16.78 15.27 -18.84
CA GLU A 186 -17.79 16.25 -19.25
C GLU A 186 -17.54 17.62 -18.58
N GLN A 187 -17.14 17.63 -17.30
CA GLN A 187 -16.75 18.87 -16.64
C GLN A 187 -15.50 19.50 -17.28
N LEU A 188 -14.50 18.70 -17.69
CA LEU A 188 -13.31 19.17 -18.41
C LEU A 188 -13.66 19.74 -19.79
N LYS A 189 -14.57 19.09 -20.54
CA LYS A 189 -15.06 19.59 -21.83
C LYS A 189 -15.79 20.92 -21.67
N LYS A 190 -16.63 21.06 -20.64
CA LYS A 190 -17.36 22.30 -20.33
C LYS A 190 -16.41 23.48 -20.03
N LEU A 191 -15.26 23.19 -19.43
CA LEU A 191 -14.18 24.16 -19.19
C LEU A 191 -13.14 24.21 -20.31
N ARG A 192 -13.33 23.45 -21.40
CA ARG A 192 -12.41 23.34 -22.54
C ARG A 192 -10.98 22.95 -22.17
N LEU A 193 -10.81 22.30 -21.02
CA LEU A 193 -9.52 21.84 -20.53
C LEU A 193 -9.02 20.62 -21.32
N ASN A 194 -9.91 19.95 -22.06
CA ASN A 194 -9.56 18.93 -23.05
C ASN A 194 -8.76 19.48 -24.25
N GLU A 195 -8.68 20.80 -24.43
CA GLU A 195 -7.84 21.45 -25.44
C GLU A 195 -6.39 21.63 -24.97
N LEU A 196 -6.14 21.45 -23.68
CA LEU A 196 -4.82 21.56 -23.08
C LEU A 196 -4.11 20.21 -23.13
N PRO A 197 -2.76 20.20 -23.11
CA PRO A 197 -2.02 18.95 -23.07
C PRO A 197 -2.38 18.15 -21.83
N GLN A 198 -2.50 16.85 -22.03
CA GLN A 198 -2.52 15.85 -20.98
C GLN A 198 -1.23 15.96 -20.16
N GLY A 199 -1.36 15.86 -18.83
CA GLY A 199 -0.22 15.92 -17.92
C GLY A 199 -0.65 16.14 -16.48
N ARG A 200 0.30 16.60 -15.67
CA ARG A 200 0.25 16.54 -14.21
C ARG A 200 -1.02 17.12 -13.58
N PHE A 201 -1.54 18.23 -14.11
CA PHE A 201 -2.79 18.81 -13.64
C PHE A 201 -3.96 17.82 -13.71
N LEU A 202 -4.13 17.17 -14.87
CA LEU A 202 -5.24 16.26 -15.07
C LEU A 202 -5.05 14.97 -14.27
N ASP A 203 -3.81 14.50 -14.20
CA ASP A 203 -3.46 13.32 -13.41
C ASP A 203 -3.92 13.52 -11.95
N ILE A 204 -3.72 14.71 -11.37
CA ILE A 204 -4.16 15.04 -9.99
C ILE A 204 -5.69 15.11 -9.91
N CYS A 205 -6.38 15.62 -10.94
CA CYS A 205 -7.84 15.62 -10.98
C CYS A 205 -8.40 14.19 -10.94
N HIS A 206 -7.85 13.29 -11.76
CA HIS A 206 -8.25 11.87 -11.75
C HIS A 206 -7.95 11.23 -10.40
N ALA A 207 -6.75 11.45 -9.86
CA ALA A 207 -6.36 10.94 -8.55
C ALA A 207 -7.37 11.32 -7.46
N GLN A 208 -7.71 12.61 -7.41
CA GLN A 208 -8.64 13.15 -6.43
C GLN A 208 -10.05 12.59 -6.61
N TYR A 209 -10.53 12.53 -7.85
CA TYR A 209 -11.82 11.91 -8.16
C TYR A 209 -11.87 10.45 -7.70
N TYR A 210 -10.85 9.64 -7.99
CA TYR A 210 -10.81 8.23 -7.58
C TYR A 210 -10.78 8.08 -6.06
N LEU A 211 -9.93 8.84 -5.36
CA LEU A 211 -9.80 8.75 -3.91
C LEU A 211 -11.06 9.25 -3.18
N ASP A 212 -11.69 10.32 -3.66
CA ASP A 212 -12.95 10.81 -3.07
C ASP A 212 -14.09 9.82 -3.33
N THR A 213 -14.14 9.21 -4.51
CA THR A 213 -15.09 8.13 -4.80
C THR A 213 -14.88 6.94 -3.85
N LEU A 214 -13.62 6.52 -3.64
CA LEU A 214 -13.26 5.44 -2.72
C LEU A 214 -13.66 5.72 -1.26
N ARG A 215 -13.71 6.98 -0.84
CA ARG A 215 -14.19 7.39 0.49
C ARG A 215 -15.71 7.30 0.62
N GLU A 216 -16.44 7.45 -0.48
CA GLU A 216 -17.90 7.53 -0.52
C GLU A 216 -18.57 6.19 -0.76
N ILE A 217 -17.98 5.27 -1.55
CA ILE A 217 -18.59 3.97 -1.84
C ILE A 217 -18.89 3.19 -0.54
N PRO A 218 -19.98 2.41 -0.46
CA PRO A 218 -20.27 1.61 0.73
C PRO A 218 -19.15 0.64 1.08
N VAL A 219 -18.97 0.38 2.38
CA VAL A 219 -17.89 -0.49 2.86
C VAL A 219 -18.06 -1.89 2.31
N GLY A 220 -17.01 -2.38 1.64
CA GLY A 220 -16.94 -3.72 1.11
C GLY A 220 -17.56 -3.94 -0.27
N GLU A 221 -18.14 -2.91 -0.89
CA GLU A 221 -18.79 -3.04 -2.21
C GLU A 221 -17.80 -2.96 -3.37
N GLN A 222 -18.19 -3.61 -4.49
CA GLN A 222 -17.52 -3.53 -5.77
C GLN A 222 -17.81 -2.19 -6.44
N HIS A 223 -16.79 -1.57 -7.04
CA HIS A 223 -16.95 -0.33 -7.80
C HIS A 223 -15.87 -0.21 -8.87
N ASP A 224 -16.18 0.45 -10.00
CA ASP A 224 -15.25 0.59 -11.14
C ASP A 224 -13.94 1.31 -10.75
N VAL A 225 -14.01 2.20 -9.77
CA VAL A 225 -12.85 2.90 -9.22
C VAL A 225 -11.76 1.94 -8.70
N LEU A 226 -12.14 0.77 -8.20
CA LEU A 226 -11.18 -0.23 -7.71
C LEU A 226 -10.31 -0.74 -8.87
N HIS A 227 -10.89 -0.98 -10.05
CA HIS A 227 -10.16 -1.41 -11.23
C HIS A 227 -9.23 -0.32 -11.75
N GLU A 228 -9.69 0.94 -11.75
CA GLU A 228 -8.86 2.07 -12.15
C GLU A 228 -7.66 2.26 -11.21
N LEU A 229 -7.87 2.13 -9.90
CA LEU A 229 -6.82 2.25 -8.89
C LEU A 229 -5.80 1.10 -8.92
N LEU A 230 -6.14 -0.06 -9.49
CA LEU A 230 -5.23 -1.18 -9.69
C LEU A 230 -4.29 -1.00 -10.90
N LYS A 231 -4.59 -0.06 -11.82
CA LYS A 231 -3.70 0.20 -12.96
C LYS A 231 -2.37 0.77 -12.47
N HIS A 232 -1.27 0.20 -12.96
CA HIS A 232 0.08 0.57 -12.50
C HIS A 232 0.37 2.07 -12.60
N ASP A 233 0.05 2.70 -13.73
CA ASP A 233 0.30 4.12 -13.97
C ASP A 233 -0.52 5.03 -13.04
N VAL A 234 -1.70 4.57 -12.60
CA VAL A 234 -2.54 5.28 -11.62
C VAL A 234 -1.99 5.05 -10.22
N ALA A 235 -1.85 3.80 -9.80
CA ALA A 235 -1.42 3.44 -8.45
C ALA A 235 -0.06 4.05 -8.08
N THR A 236 0.86 4.14 -9.04
CA THR A 236 2.23 4.62 -8.80
C THR A 236 2.39 6.13 -8.88
N MET A 237 1.36 6.83 -9.34
CA MET A 237 1.40 8.28 -9.50
C MET A 237 1.61 8.99 -8.15
N PRO A 238 2.56 9.94 -8.06
CA PRO A 238 2.81 10.68 -6.82
C PRO A 238 1.67 11.66 -6.53
N ILE A 239 1.31 11.85 -5.26
CA ILE A 239 0.22 12.77 -4.86
C ILE A 239 0.61 13.71 -3.72
N GLU A 240 1.34 13.20 -2.72
CA GLU A 240 1.82 13.93 -1.56
C GLU A 240 3.30 13.56 -1.31
N GLU A 241 3.98 14.29 -0.45
CA GLU A 241 5.41 14.07 -0.16
C GLU A 241 5.67 12.61 0.27
N GLY A 242 6.39 11.87 -0.57
CA GLY A 242 6.71 10.45 -0.36
C GLY A 242 5.55 9.46 -0.58
N LYS A 243 4.35 9.92 -0.96
CA LYS A 243 3.17 9.07 -1.16
C LYS A 243 2.65 9.05 -2.59
N ARG A 244 2.05 7.92 -2.96
CA ARG A 244 1.44 7.62 -4.26
C ARG A 244 -0.06 7.43 -4.08
N ILE A 245 -0.83 7.52 -5.15
CA ILE A 245 -2.28 7.27 -5.11
C ILE A 245 -2.60 5.92 -4.46
N GLY A 246 -1.88 4.86 -4.84
CA GLY A 246 -2.10 3.54 -4.27
C GLY A 246 -1.89 3.49 -2.75
N HIS A 247 -0.96 4.28 -2.19
CA HIS A 247 -0.79 4.37 -0.73
C HIS A 247 -2.03 4.96 -0.07
N ILE A 248 -2.56 6.06 -0.62
CA ILE A 248 -3.76 6.69 -0.06
C ILE A 248 -4.98 5.77 -0.21
N ALA A 249 -5.08 5.04 -1.33
CA ALA A 249 -6.12 4.05 -1.53
C ALA A 249 -6.07 2.91 -0.50
N LEU A 250 -4.87 2.37 -0.21
CA LEU A 250 -4.66 1.38 0.84
C LEU A 250 -5.06 1.93 2.22
N GLU A 251 -4.63 3.15 2.55
CA GLU A 251 -4.99 3.80 3.82
C GLU A 251 -6.52 3.91 3.97
N ILE A 252 -7.23 4.39 2.94
CA ILE A 252 -8.68 4.52 2.95
C ILE A 252 -9.36 3.15 3.15
N ILE A 253 -9.00 2.13 2.38
CA ILE A 253 -9.63 0.81 2.46
C ILE A 253 -9.35 0.17 3.83
N ILE A 254 -8.12 0.24 4.31
CA ILE A 254 -7.72 -0.37 5.59
C ILE A 254 -8.44 0.29 6.75
N ASP A 255 -8.43 1.62 6.80
CA ASP A 255 -9.01 2.37 7.91
C ASP A 255 -10.54 2.23 7.93
N ARG A 256 -11.20 2.15 6.76
CA ARG A 256 -12.65 1.97 6.65
C ARG A 256 -13.13 0.56 6.95
N SER A 257 -12.26 -0.45 6.91
CA SER A 257 -12.64 -1.86 7.12
C SER A 257 -12.83 -2.24 8.59
N ALA A 258 -12.55 -1.36 9.56
CA ALA A 258 -12.77 -1.58 11.00
C ALA A 258 -12.26 -2.94 11.56
N GLY A 259 -11.22 -3.52 10.95
CA GLY A 259 -10.65 -4.81 11.37
C GLY A 259 -11.22 -6.06 10.67
N ALA A 260 -12.21 -5.92 9.79
CA ALA A 260 -12.76 -7.04 9.01
C ALA A 260 -13.15 -6.58 7.59
N PRO A 261 -12.29 -6.76 6.58
CA PRO A 261 -12.60 -6.35 5.21
C PRO A 261 -13.62 -7.30 4.58
N SER A 262 -14.33 -6.83 3.56
CA SER A 262 -15.00 -7.75 2.63
C SER A 262 -13.97 -8.47 1.75
N GLU A 263 -14.36 -9.58 1.14
CA GLU A 263 -13.53 -10.30 0.18
C GLU A 263 -13.05 -9.38 -0.96
N ILE A 264 -13.94 -8.53 -1.48
CA ILE A 264 -13.65 -7.58 -2.56
C ILE A 264 -12.52 -6.63 -2.15
N TRP A 265 -12.63 -6.04 -0.96
CA TRP A 265 -11.65 -5.06 -0.46
C TRP A 265 -10.34 -5.72 -0.05
N GLN A 266 -10.39 -6.92 0.52
CA GLN A 266 -9.19 -7.73 0.79
C GLN A 266 -8.45 -8.04 -0.52
N ASN A 267 -9.16 -8.51 -1.54
CA ASN A 267 -8.57 -8.80 -2.85
C ASN A 267 -8.00 -7.56 -3.52
N PHE A 268 -8.67 -6.40 -3.41
CA PHE A 268 -8.12 -5.13 -3.88
C PHE A 268 -6.77 -4.82 -3.20
N VAL A 269 -6.71 -4.92 -1.87
CA VAL A 269 -5.48 -4.67 -1.09
C VAL A 269 -4.36 -5.62 -1.52
N LEU A 270 -4.63 -6.92 -1.64
CA LEU A 270 -3.65 -7.92 -2.04
C LEU A 270 -3.21 -7.77 -3.50
N ASN A 271 -4.11 -7.41 -4.41
CA ASN A 271 -3.77 -7.17 -5.82
C ASN A 271 -2.92 -5.91 -6.01
N LEU A 272 -3.11 -4.90 -5.15
CA LEU A 272 -2.36 -3.65 -5.20
C LEU A 272 -0.98 -3.76 -4.53
N ALA A 273 -0.93 -4.34 -3.33
CA ALA A 273 0.24 -4.29 -2.45
C ALA A 273 0.88 -5.66 -2.16
N GLY A 274 0.27 -6.77 -2.59
CA GLY A 274 0.71 -8.14 -2.27
C GLY A 274 0.45 -8.52 -0.81
N ASP A 275 1.02 -9.63 -0.36
CA ASP A 275 0.90 -10.09 1.03
C ASP A 275 1.83 -9.29 1.96
N PRO A 276 1.33 -8.64 3.04
CA PRO A 276 2.14 -7.88 3.99
C PRO A 276 3.04 -8.74 4.87
N ARG A 277 2.85 -10.06 4.91
CA ARG A 277 3.59 -10.97 5.81
C ARG A 277 5.01 -11.29 5.29
N ILE A 278 5.35 -10.86 4.09
CA ILE A 278 6.70 -10.99 3.51
C ILE A 278 7.73 -10.17 4.29
N ALA A 279 9.02 -10.49 4.11
CA ALA A 279 10.11 -9.76 4.75
C ALA A 279 10.07 -8.26 4.43
N ASN A 280 10.35 -7.42 5.43
CA ASN A 280 10.36 -5.95 5.26
C ASN A 280 11.44 -5.44 4.29
N THR A 281 12.44 -6.29 3.99
CA THR A 281 13.49 -6.06 3.00
C THR A 281 13.02 -6.33 1.57
N ALA A 282 11.88 -6.98 1.38
CA ALA A 282 11.33 -7.24 0.05
C ALA A 282 10.99 -5.91 -0.64
N THR A 283 11.30 -5.81 -1.93
CA THR A 283 11.02 -4.60 -2.73
C THR A 283 9.55 -4.21 -2.68
N ASN A 284 8.66 -5.20 -2.78
CA ASN A 284 7.22 -4.99 -2.71
C ASN A 284 6.77 -4.42 -1.35
N TYR A 285 7.35 -4.92 -0.24
CA TYR A 285 7.08 -4.41 1.10
C TYR A 285 7.54 -2.97 1.27
N ARG A 286 8.78 -2.67 0.88
CA ARG A 286 9.31 -1.29 0.94
C ARG A 286 8.51 -0.32 0.08
N GLN A 287 8.00 -0.81 -1.05
CA GLN A 287 7.25 0.00 -1.98
C GLN A 287 5.85 0.33 -1.45
N TRP A 288 5.09 -0.65 -0.95
CA TRP A 288 3.66 -0.46 -0.66
C TRP A 288 3.31 -0.47 0.84
N TRP A 289 3.98 -1.31 1.62
CA TRP A 289 3.65 -1.51 3.04
C TRP A 289 4.38 -0.53 3.96
N LYS A 290 5.67 -0.27 3.71
CA LYS A 290 6.46 0.68 4.50
C LYS A 290 5.86 2.10 4.55
N PRO A 291 5.34 2.68 3.45
CA PRO A 291 4.83 4.05 3.46
C PRO A 291 3.53 4.26 4.26
N ILE A 292 2.73 3.21 4.50
CA ILE A 292 1.42 3.34 5.16
C ILE A 292 1.45 3.04 6.68
N GLY A 293 2.62 2.63 7.19
CA GLY A 293 2.90 2.45 8.62
C GLY A 293 2.53 1.07 9.18
N GLU A 294 3.19 0.69 10.28
CA GLU A 294 3.08 -0.66 10.88
C GLU A 294 1.67 -0.99 11.40
N ASN A 295 0.91 0.00 11.86
CA ASN A 295 -0.44 -0.24 12.38
C ASN A 295 -1.37 -0.83 11.31
N ARG A 296 -1.28 -0.32 10.07
CA ARG A 296 -2.07 -0.81 8.94
C ARG A 296 -1.57 -2.16 8.45
N VAL A 297 -0.25 -2.37 8.44
CA VAL A 297 0.34 -3.70 8.18
C VAL A 297 -0.21 -4.73 9.16
N LYS A 298 -0.19 -4.44 10.47
CA LYS A 298 -0.74 -5.32 11.51
C LYS A 298 -2.21 -5.60 11.31
N ALA A 299 -3.00 -4.59 10.94
CA ALA A 299 -4.42 -4.77 10.65
C ALA A 299 -4.62 -5.79 9.50
N VAL A 300 -3.93 -5.61 8.37
CA VAL A 300 -4.05 -6.55 7.24
C VAL A 300 -3.52 -7.94 7.59
N THR A 301 -2.40 -8.05 8.30
CA THR A 301 -1.90 -9.35 8.78
C THR A 301 -2.92 -10.05 9.67
N SER A 302 -3.61 -9.33 10.56
CA SER A 302 -4.69 -9.89 11.38
C SER A 302 -5.89 -10.36 10.54
N TRP A 303 -6.22 -9.67 9.45
CA TRP A 303 -7.28 -10.11 8.54
C TRP A 303 -6.94 -11.44 7.90
N LEU A 304 -5.72 -11.55 7.38
CA LEU A 304 -5.23 -12.78 6.75
C LEU A 304 -5.11 -13.92 7.77
N ALA A 305 -4.75 -13.61 9.02
CA ALA A 305 -4.72 -14.58 10.10
C ALA A 305 -6.10 -15.18 10.40
N LYS A 306 -7.11 -14.32 10.48
CA LYS A 306 -8.51 -14.74 10.66
C LYS A 306 -8.99 -15.58 9.48
N GLU A 307 -8.64 -15.16 8.27
CA GLU A 307 -9.03 -15.85 7.04
C GLU A 307 -8.39 -17.23 6.96
N ASP A 308 -7.08 -17.36 7.12
CA ASP A 308 -6.38 -18.65 7.15
C ASP A 308 -6.99 -19.61 8.17
N LEU A 309 -7.34 -19.11 9.36
CA LEU A 309 -8.02 -19.92 10.39
C LEU A 309 -9.40 -20.37 9.93
N ARG A 310 -10.20 -19.48 9.34
CA ARG A 310 -11.51 -19.81 8.75
C ARG A 310 -11.38 -20.89 7.68
N LEU A 311 -10.38 -20.78 6.81
CA LEU A 311 -10.14 -21.74 5.72
C LEU A 311 -9.71 -23.09 6.26
N PHE A 312 -8.81 -23.12 7.23
CA PHE A 312 -8.38 -24.33 7.90
C PHE A 312 -9.56 -25.07 8.56
N LEU A 313 -10.40 -24.34 9.31
CA LEU A 313 -11.56 -24.91 9.99
C LEU A 313 -12.61 -25.41 8.98
N GLY A 314 -12.89 -24.64 7.93
CA GLY A 314 -13.80 -25.05 6.86
C GLY A 314 -13.31 -26.31 6.14
N ALA A 315 -12.00 -26.43 5.89
CA ALA A 315 -11.42 -27.62 5.28
C ALA A 315 -11.56 -28.87 6.19
N ILE A 316 -11.45 -28.72 7.52
CA ILE A 316 -11.71 -29.82 8.46
C ILE A 316 -13.19 -30.22 8.43
N GLU A 317 -14.09 -29.26 8.49
CA GLU A 317 -15.53 -29.49 8.53
C GLU A 317 -16.03 -30.22 7.27
N GLU A 318 -15.62 -29.74 6.09
CA GLU A 318 -16.00 -30.38 4.82
C GLU A 318 -15.43 -31.79 4.70
N TYR A 319 -14.18 -32.00 5.13
CA TYR A 319 -13.59 -33.34 5.13
C TYR A 319 -14.36 -34.30 6.06
N ALA A 320 -14.68 -33.86 7.28
CA ALA A 320 -15.41 -34.68 8.25
C ALA A 320 -16.82 -35.04 7.76
N ASN A 321 -17.48 -34.13 7.05
CA ASN A 321 -18.76 -34.38 6.38
C ASN A 321 -18.62 -35.34 5.20
N TYR A 322 -17.55 -35.22 4.40
CA TYR A 322 -17.31 -36.08 3.24
C TYR A 322 -16.95 -37.53 3.62
N THR A 323 -16.12 -37.73 4.64
CA THR A 323 -15.67 -39.07 5.05
C THR A 323 -16.62 -39.77 6.00
N GLY A 324 -17.55 -39.04 6.62
CA GLY A 324 -18.43 -39.58 7.66
C GLY A 324 -17.68 -40.02 8.92
N ASP A 325 -16.48 -39.49 9.16
CA ASP A 325 -15.68 -39.83 10.34
C ASP A 325 -16.33 -39.28 11.61
N GLU A 326 -17.09 -40.14 12.31
CA GLU A 326 -17.79 -39.79 13.56
C GLU A 326 -16.83 -39.31 14.65
N ALA A 327 -15.60 -39.83 14.69
CA ALA A 327 -14.62 -39.43 15.71
C ALA A 327 -14.14 -38.00 15.46
N LEU A 328 -13.86 -37.65 14.20
CA LEU A 328 -13.49 -36.29 13.79
C LEU A 328 -14.67 -35.31 13.98
N ASN A 329 -15.87 -35.68 13.52
CA ASN A 329 -17.08 -34.88 13.68
C ASN A 329 -17.39 -34.56 15.15
N ARG A 330 -17.18 -35.51 16.06
CA ARG A 330 -17.37 -35.31 17.50
C ARG A 330 -16.35 -34.35 18.11
N MET A 331 -15.10 -34.34 17.63
CA MET A 331 -14.02 -33.52 18.21
C MET A 331 -13.89 -32.12 17.59
N PHE A 332 -14.41 -31.93 16.38
CA PHE A 332 -14.27 -30.67 15.64
C PHE A 332 -14.83 -29.44 16.38
N PRO A 333 -16.02 -29.47 17.03
CA PRO A 333 -16.55 -28.28 17.70
C PRO A 333 -15.61 -27.73 18.79
N ALA A 334 -15.03 -28.61 19.61
CA ALA A 334 -14.09 -28.22 20.67
C ALA A 334 -12.78 -27.67 20.10
N ARG A 335 -12.25 -28.28 19.01
CA ARG A 335 -11.05 -27.79 18.30
C ARG A 335 -11.29 -26.40 17.71
N LYS A 336 -12.43 -26.24 17.03
CA LYS A 336 -12.88 -24.96 16.44
C LYS A 336 -12.95 -23.87 17.50
N ARG A 337 -13.68 -24.10 18.58
CA ARG A 337 -13.84 -23.11 19.66
C ARG A 337 -12.51 -22.76 20.31
N PHE A 338 -11.63 -23.73 20.53
CA PHE A 338 -10.32 -23.49 21.13
C PHE A 338 -9.47 -22.55 20.26
N LEU A 339 -9.36 -22.81 18.95
CA LEU A 339 -8.55 -21.98 18.05
C LEU A 339 -9.17 -20.60 17.79
N GLU A 340 -10.49 -20.53 17.58
CA GLU A 340 -11.22 -19.26 17.48
C GLU A 340 -11.09 -18.46 18.77
N GLY A 341 -11.14 -19.13 19.92
CA GLY A 341 -10.94 -18.53 21.23
C GLY A 341 -9.56 -17.92 21.41
N LEU A 342 -8.49 -18.59 20.97
CA LEU A 342 -7.13 -18.05 20.98
C LEU A 342 -7.02 -16.79 20.10
N TYR A 343 -7.72 -16.76 18.95
CA TYR A 343 -7.80 -15.58 18.10
C TYR A 343 -8.58 -14.44 18.79
N GLU A 344 -9.75 -14.72 19.37
CA GLU A 344 -10.58 -13.75 20.12
C GLU A 344 -9.89 -13.22 21.40
N HIS A 345 -8.96 -14.00 21.94
CA HIS A 345 -8.11 -13.59 23.05
C HIS A 345 -7.00 -12.62 22.60
N GLY A 346 -6.73 -12.50 21.30
CA GLY A 346 -5.67 -11.67 20.75
C GLY A 346 -4.28 -12.32 20.78
N PHE A 347 -4.21 -13.63 21.03
CA PHE A 347 -2.94 -14.35 20.99
C PHE A 347 -2.42 -14.49 19.57
N VAL A 348 -3.28 -14.84 18.61
CA VAL A 348 -2.88 -15.12 17.24
C VAL A 348 -2.44 -13.84 16.53
N ARG A 349 -1.12 -13.67 16.35
CA ARG A 349 -0.51 -12.54 15.66
C ARG A 349 -0.39 -12.77 14.16
N ASN A 350 -0.09 -14.02 13.78
CA ASN A 350 0.10 -14.42 12.39
C ASN A 350 -0.20 -15.91 12.22
N THR A 351 -0.47 -16.30 10.99
CA THR A 351 -0.76 -17.69 10.61
C THR A 351 -0.02 -18.08 9.35
N ARG A 352 0.13 -19.39 9.19
CA ARG A 352 0.39 -20.01 7.91
C ARG A 352 -0.48 -21.22 7.68
N LEU A 353 -1.25 -21.16 6.62
CA LEU A 353 -2.02 -22.27 6.12
C LEU A 353 -1.17 -23.16 5.21
N MET A 354 -1.24 -24.46 5.42
CA MET A 354 -0.54 -25.48 4.63
C MET A 354 -1.58 -26.48 4.16
N LEU A 355 -1.68 -26.71 2.85
CA LEU A 355 -2.73 -27.54 2.26
C LEU A 355 -2.13 -28.60 1.34
N GLY A 356 -2.60 -29.84 1.50
CA GLY A 356 -2.41 -30.89 0.52
C GLY A 356 -3.27 -30.65 -0.73
N ASN A 357 -2.93 -31.33 -1.83
CA ASN A 357 -3.53 -31.09 -3.15
C ASN A 357 -5.07 -31.21 -3.18
N ASN A 358 -5.66 -32.16 -2.45
CA ASN A 358 -7.12 -32.32 -2.40
C ASN A 358 -7.74 -31.32 -1.42
N ALA A 359 -7.11 -31.06 -0.27
CA ALA A 359 -7.55 -30.01 0.64
C ALA A 359 -7.58 -28.62 -0.03
N ALA A 360 -6.58 -28.31 -0.86
CA ALA A 360 -6.55 -27.08 -1.64
C ALA A 360 -7.69 -26.99 -2.67
N LYS A 361 -8.11 -28.11 -3.28
CA LYS A 361 -9.26 -28.15 -4.19
C LYS A 361 -10.56 -27.89 -3.43
N THR A 362 -10.76 -28.58 -2.31
CA THR A 362 -11.87 -28.43 -1.37
C THR A 362 -12.03 -26.97 -0.93
N VAL A 363 -10.95 -26.35 -0.45
CA VAL A 363 -10.93 -24.92 -0.07
C VAL A 363 -11.33 -24.01 -1.24
N LYS A 364 -10.84 -24.26 -2.46
CA LYS A 364 -11.23 -23.49 -3.66
C LYS A 364 -12.70 -23.66 -4.03
N THR A 365 -13.27 -24.85 -3.82
CA THR A 365 -14.69 -25.12 -4.09
C THR A 365 -15.60 -24.39 -3.09
N VAL A 366 -15.22 -24.32 -1.81
CA VAL A 366 -15.99 -23.62 -0.77
C VAL A 366 -15.95 -22.10 -0.91
N LEU A 367 -14.82 -21.55 -1.34
CA LEU A 367 -14.59 -20.11 -1.37
C LEU A 367 -14.90 -19.45 -2.72
N GLY A 368 -15.12 -20.24 -3.76
CA GLY A 368 -15.15 -19.73 -5.13
C GLY A 368 -13.75 -19.35 -5.64
N ASN A 369 -13.64 -19.17 -6.96
CA ASN A 369 -12.36 -19.00 -7.67
C ASN A 369 -11.65 -17.64 -7.42
N ASN A 370 -12.12 -16.80 -6.49
CA ASN A 370 -11.77 -15.38 -6.44
C ASN A 370 -10.78 -14.97 -5.33
N LEU A 371 -10.44 -15.86 -4.39
CA LEU A 371 -9.51 -15.53 -3.30
C LEU A 371 -8.05 -15.88 -3.67
N ASN A 372 -7.18 -14.86 -3.65
CA ASN A 372 -5.72 -15.04 -3.70
C ASN A 372 -5.22 -15.53 -2.33
N ILE A 373 -5.40 -16.83 -2.06
CA ILE A 373 -4.99 -17.47 -0.81
C ILE A 373 -3.51 -17.82 -0.91
N ASN A 374 -2.70 -17.21 -0.04
CA ASN A 374 -1.30 -17.58 0.11
C ASN A 374 -1.20 -18.75 1.11
N TYR A 375 -1.00 -19.97 0.60
CA TYR A 375 -0.81 -21.17 1.40
C TYR A 375 0.42 -21.95 0.94
N ILE A 376 0.98 -22.76 1.83
CA ILE A 376 2.10 -23.65 1.55
C ILE A 376 1.57 -25.00 1.05
N ASN A 377 2.15 -25.53 -0.03
CA ASN A 377 1.83 -26.86 -0.49
C ASN A 377 2.40 -27.92 0.46
N LEU A 378 1.56 -28.84 0.92
CA LEU A 378 2.00 -30.06 1.61
C LEU A 378 2.31 -31.15 0.58
N SER A 379 3.58 -31.51 0.43
CA SER A 379 4.02 -32.49 -0.55
C SER A 379 4.28 -33.87 0.06
N GLY A 380 3.89 -34.90 -0.70
CA GLY A 380 3.92 -36.30 -0.28
C GLY A 380 2.63 -37.03 -0.66
N SER A 381 2.73 -38.29 -1.07
CA SER A 381 1.60 -39.07 -1.59
C SER A 381 0.49 -39.34 -0.56
N GLN A 382 0.81 -39.28 0.74
CA GLN A 382 -0.14 -39.52 1.83
C GLN A 382 -0.80 -38.23 2.37
N GLU A 383 -0.36 -37.05 1.93
CA GLU A 383 -0.75 -35.77 2.54
C GLU A 383 -1.83 -35.03 1.75
N THR A 384 -2.40 -35.66 0.73
CA THR A 384 -3.27 -35.00 -0.25
C THR A 384 -4.52 -34.37 0.36
N HIS A 385 -5.11 -34.98 1.40
CA HIS A 385 -6.26 -34.42 2.11
C HIS A 385 -5.86 -33.58 3.33
N THR A 386 -4.58 -33.51 3.68
CA THR A 386 -4.14 -32.91 4.94
C THR A 386 -4.14 -31.39 4.86
N SER A 387 -4.74 -30.76 5.86
CA SER A 387 -4.61 -29.33 6.13
C SER A 387 -3.86 -29.16 7.44
N ILE A 388 -2.89 -28.27 7.49
CA ILE A 388 -2.14 -27.90 8.69
C ILE A 388 -2.15 -26.38 8.81
N ILE A 389 -2.30 -25.88 10.02
CA ILE A 389 -2.15 -24.46 10.32
C ILE A 389 -1.06 -24.28 11.37
N TYR A 390 -0.18 -23.32 11.11
CA TYR A 390 0.74 -22.77 12.09
C TYR A 390 0.17 -21.45 12.62
N LEU A 391 0.20 -21.26 13.94
CA LEU A 391 -0.19 -20.03 14.61
C LEU A 391 1.02 -19.46 15.36
N ASP A 392 1.37 -18.22 15.06
CA ASP A 392 2.28 -17.42 15.89
C ASP A 392 1.45 -16.72 16.97
N CYS A 393 1.64 -17.12 18.23
CA CYS A 393 0.95 -16.53 19.38
C CYS A 393 1.84 -15.58 20.18
N GLY A 394 3.02 -15.23 19.67
CA GLY A 394 4.02 -14.44 20.37
C GLY A 394 4.85 -15.26 21.36
N ASP A 395 4.29 -15.50 22.55
CA ASP A 395 5.04 -16.17 23.63
C ASP A 395 5.06 -17.70 23.45
N PHE A 396 4.16 -18.20 22.62
CA PHE A 396 4.10 -19.60 22.22
C PHE A 396 3.68 -19.71 20.75
N HIS A 397 3.85 -20.91 20.20
CA HIS A 397 3.51 -21.24 18.82
C HIS A 397 2.73 -22.54 18.76
N ILE A 398 1.76 -22.62 17.86
CA ILE A 398 0.94 -23.80 17.66
C ILE A 398 1.11 -24.35 16.24
N VAL A 399 1.19 -25.68 16.12
CA VAL A 399 1.00 -26.39 14.85
C VAL A 399 -0.14 -27.39 15.03
N GLU A 400 -1.18 -27.25 14.22
CA GLU A 400 -2.43 -28.02 14.33
C GLU A 400 -2.82 -28.57 12.94
N GLY A 401 -3.49 -29.73 12.86
CA GLY A 401 -3.73 -30.39 11.57
C GLY A 401 -4.98 -31.25 11.52
N SER A 402 -5.53 -31.47 10.32
CA SER A 402 -6.84 -32.11 10.16
C SER A 402 -6.86 -33.63 10.40
N HIS A 403 -5.83 -34.39 9.99
CA HIS A 403 -5.78 -35.88 10.03
C HIS A 403 -4.87 -36.41 11.11
N GLU A 404 -5.40 -37.21 12.05
CA GLU A 404 -4.66 -37.85 13.17
C GLU A 404 -3.40 -37.07 13.57
N PHE A 405 -3.56 -35.75 13.68
CA PHE A 405 -2.48 -34.82 13.86
C PHE A 405 -2.50 -34.45 15.34
N LYS A 406 -1.33 -34.43 15.95
CA LYS A 406 -1.21 -33.97 17.32
C LYS A 406 -1.22 -32.45 17.32
N LEU A 407 -1.85 -31.84 18.32
CA LEU A 407 -1.63 -30.43 18.61
C LEU A 407 -0.19 -30.29 19.12
N TRP A 408 0.63 -29.48 18.45
CA TRP A 408 1.97 -29.15 18.93
C TRP A 408 1.97 -27.74 19.49
N ILE A 409 2.49 -27.58 20.70
CA ILE A 409 2.67 -26.27 21.34
C ILE A 409 4.15 -26.10 21.67
N TYR A 410 4.74 -24.97 21.28
CA TYR A 410 6.15 -24.64 21.51
C TYR A 410 6.26 -23.31 22.25
N MET A 411 7.11 -23.21 23.28
CA MET A 411 7.41 -21.95 23.99
C MET A 411 8.52 -21.14 23.28
N GLY A 412 8.50 -21.14 21.95
CA GLY A 412 9.46 -20.48 21.07
C GLY A 412 9.30 -20.94 19.62
N LEU A 413 9.94 -20.25 18.68
CA LEU A 413 9.75 -20.51 17.25
C LEU A 413 10.24 -21.93 16.87
N PRO A 414 9.39 -22.81 16.31
CA PRO A 414 9.79 -24.20 16.03
C PRO A 414 10.89 -24.32 14.98
N SER A 415 10.85 -23.43 13.97
CA SER A 415 11.81 -23.33 12.88
C SER A 415 11.67 -21.96 12.22
N GLU A 416 12.78 -21.34 11.81
CA GLU A 416 12.80 -20.09 11.05
C GLU A 416 12.06 -20.20 9.72
N LYS A 417 11.96 -21.42 9.18
CA LYS A 417 11.22 -21.70 7.94
C LYS A 417 9.73 -21.35 8.05
N LEU A 418 9.15 -21.42 9.25
CA LEU A 418 7.76 -21.07 9.48
C LEU A 418 7.50 -19.58 9.31
N ILE A 419 8.51 -18.71 9.43
CA ILE A 419 8.35 -17.26 9.22
C ILE A 419 8.94 -16.81 7.88
N ASP A 420 9.52 -17.73 7.09
CA ASP A 420 10.02 -17.43 5.75
C ASP A 420 8.93 -17.55 4.69
N TYR A 421 8.36 -16.39 4.31
CA TYR A 421 7.31 -16.27 3.31
C TYR A 421 7.73 -16.58 1.87
N SER A 422 9.03 -16.82 1.61
CA SER A 422 9.50 -17.28 0.31
C SER A 422 9.31 -18.78 0.08
N LEU A 423 9.16 -19.55 1.17
CA LEU A 423 8.94 -20.99 1.09
C LEU A 423 7.49 -21.31 0.74
N SER A 424 7.32 -22.12 -0.30
CA SER A 424 6.03 -22.53 -0.86
C SER A 424 5.68 -24.00 -0.65
N GLU A 425 6.57 -24.78 -0.02
CA GLU A 425 6.41 -26.23 0.11
C GLU A 425 6.98 -26.76 1.43
N PHE A 426 6.23 -27.64 2.10
CA PHE A 426 6.66 -28.43 3.25
C PHE A 426 6.15 -29.87 3.16
N THR A 427 6.76 -30.76 3.92
CA THR A 427 6.23 -32.12 4.16
C THR A 427 5.70 -32.24 5.60
N ARG A 428 4.80 -33.20 5.88
CA ARG A 428 4.39 -33.54 7.25
C ARG A 428 5.59 -33.93 8.10
N SER A 429 6.57 -34.62 7.52
CA SER A 429 7.82 -35.01 8.18
C SER A 429 8.61 -33.79 8.69
N ASP A 430 8.62 -32.69 7.93
CA ASP A 430 9.23 -31.44 8.41
C ASP A 430 8.56 -30.98 9.70
N LEU A 431 7.23 -31.01 9.75
CA LEU A 431 6.43 -30.49 10.86
C LEU A 431 6.48 -31.39 12.11
N ILE A 432 6.54 -32.72 11.95
CA ILE A 432 6.45 -33.67 13.07
C ILE A 432 7.81 -34.24 13.53
N HIS A 433 8.85 -34.13 12.72
CA HIS A 433 10.18 -34.69 13.04
C HIS A 433 11.29 -33.66 12.96
N ARG A 434 11.32 -32.84 11.91
CA ARG A 434 12.40 -31.88 11.70
C ARG A 434 12.28 -30.67 12.61
N PHE A 435 11.14 -29.99 12.63
CA PHE A 435 10.93 -28.78 13.45
C PHE A 435 11.04 -29.07 14.96
N PRO A 436 10.49 -30.17 15.50
CA PRO A 436 10.77 -30.55 16.90
C PRO A 436 12.25 -30.80 17.21
N ARG A 437 13.04 -31.22 16.22
CA ARG A 437 14.49 -31.43 16.37
C ARG A 437 15.24 -30.10 16.29
N GLU A 438 14.89 -29.25 15.33
CA GLU A 438 15.44 -27.90 15.19
C GLU A 438 15.15 -27.08 16.46
N PHE A 439 13.91 -27.09 16.94
CA PHE A 439 13.52 -26.44 18.20
C PHE A 439 14.38 -26.90 19.39
N ARG A 440 14.61 -28.20 19.56
CA ARG A 440 15.47 -28.73 20.65
C ARG A 440 16.91 -28.27 20.54
N ASN A 441 17.42 -28.13 19.33
CA ASN A 441 18.79 -27.64 19.10
C ASN A 441 18.90 -26.14 19.39
N THR A 442 17.91 -25.36 18.96
CA THR A 442 17.87 -23.90 19.14
C THR A 442 17.55 -23.50 20.59
N TYR A 443 16.67 -24.26 21.25
CA TYR A 443 16.21 -23.98 22.61
C TYR A 443 16.34 -25.21 23.53
N PRO A 444 17.57 -25.59 23.95
CA PRO A 444 17.80 -26.81 24.72
C PRO A 444 17.08 -26.88 26.08
N ASN A 445 16.74 -25.71 26.64
CA ASN A 445 16.07 -25.57 27.94
C ASN A 445 14.62 -25.08 27.80
N SER A 446 14.07 -25.01 26.60
CA SER A 446 12.68 -24.61 26.37
C SER A 446 11.77 -25.82 26.26
N ASN A 447 10.49 -25.60 26.51
CA ASN A 447 9.48 -26.63 26.54
C ASN A 447 8.67 -26.64 25.24
N TYR A 448 8.35 -27.85 24.77
CA TYR A 448 7.31 -28.07 23.77
C TYR A 448 6.51 -29.31 24.17
N LYS A 449 5.28 -29.43 23.66
CA LYS A 449 4.39 -30.57 23.94
C LYS A 449 3.63 -30.97 22.69
N ASP A 450 3.63 -32.27 22.39
CA ASP A 450 2.74 -32.89 21.42
C ASP A 450 1.54 -33.53 22.13
N ILE A 451 0.33 -33.17 21.72
CA ILE A 451 -0.91 -33.55 22.39
C ILE A 451 -1.81 -34.27 21.39
N THR A 452 -2.07 -35.55 21.66
CA THR A 452 -3.08 -36.31 20.90
C THR A 452 -4.48 -35.82 21.23
N HIS A 453 -5.30 -35.62 20.20
CA HIS A 453 -6.71 -35.26 20.32
C HIS A 453 -7.52 -36.40 20.96
N SER A 454 -7.88 -36.24 22.23
CA SER A 454 -8.66 -37.20 23.03
C SER A 454 -9.95 -36.53 23.55
N PRO A 455 -11.13 -37.14 23.41
CA PRO A 455 -12.43 -36.44 23.53
C PRO A 455 -12.67 -35.56 24.77
N THR A 456 -11.98 -35.78 25.89
CA THR A 456 -12.22 -35.03 27.14
C THR A 456 -10.97 -34.50 27.84
N THR A 457 -9.77 -34.77 27.32
CA THR A 457 -8.51 -34.49 28.05
C THR A 457 -7.50 -33.65 27.28
N TRP A 458 -7.62 -33.52 25.95
CA TRP A 458 -6.62 -32.80 25.16
C TRP A 458 -6.58 -31.30 25.48
N GLN A 459 -7.74 -30.63 25.61
CA GLN A 459 -7.83 -29.21 25.95
C GLN A 459 -7.19 -28.93 27.31
N ASN A 460 -7.46 -29.79 28.30
CA ASN A 460 -6.84 -29.67 29.62
C ASN A 460 -5.31 -29.76 29.54
N ARG A 461 -4.78 -30.74 28.80
CA ARG A 461 -3.33 -30.90 28.63
C ARG A 461 -2.66 -29.69 27.95
N ALA A 462 -3.38 -29.01 27.07
CA ALA A 462 -2.94 -27.80 26.40
C ALA A 462 -2.96 -26.60 27.36
N ILE A 463 -4.06 -26.40 28.07
CA ILE A 463 -4.24 -25.33 29.06
C ILE A 463 -3.23 -25.47 30.20
N GLU A 464 -3.06 -26.66 30.77
CA GLU A 464 -2.05 -26.96 31.80
C GLU A 464 -0.66 -26.61 31.29
N PHE A 465 -0.29 -27.06 30.09
CA PHE A 465 1.03 -26.76 29.54
C PHE A 465 1.26 -25.25 29.37
N LEU A 466 0.29 -24.52 28.84
CA LEU A 466 0.40 -23.08 28.66
C LEU A 466 0.51 -22.35 30.02
N THR A 467 -0.34 -22.71 30.98
CA THR A 467 -0.39 -22.07 32.31
C THR A 467 0.83 -22.41 33.18
N GLU A 468 1.37 -23.62 33.08
CA GLU A 468 2.65 -24.04 33.68
C GLU A 468 3.82 -23.23 33.13
N ASN A 469 3.74 -22.82 31.86
CA ASN A 469 4.73 -21.98 31.19
C ASN A 469 4.39 -20.47 31.25
N GLY A 470 3.49 -20.07 32.16
CA GLY A 470 3.24 -18.66 32.48
C GLY A 470 2.25 -17.95 31.57
N VAL A 471 1.55 -18.65 30.68
CA VAL A 471 0.51 -18.06 29.82
C VAL A 471 -0.82 -18.02 30.57
N GLU A 472 -1.36 -16.81 30.72
CA GLU A 472 -2.69 -16.60 31.29
C GLU A 472 -3.76 -16.77 30.21
N LEU A 473 -4.80 -17.55 30.48
CA LEU A 473 -5.84 -17.89 29.51
C LEU A 473 -7.23 -17.54 30.05
N ASP A 474 -7.99 -16.77 29.29
CA ASP A 474 -9.43 -16.60 29.50
C ASP A 474 -10.18 -17.83 28.98
N LEU A 475 -10.52 -18.73 29.91
CA LEU A 475 -11.20 -19.98 29.59
C LEU A 475 -12.61 -19.77 29.00
N GLU A 476 -13.29 -18.65 29.28
CA GLU A 476 -14.62 -18.38 28.71
C GLU A 476 -14.53 -18.15 27.19
N LYS A 477 -13.36 -17.70 26.71
CA LYS A 477 -13.07 -17.60 25.28
C LYS A 477 -12.70 -18.94 24.65
N LEU A 478 -12.20 -19.91 25.40
CA LEU A 478 -11.69 -21.17 24.84
C LEU A 478 -12.73 -22.31 24.79
N PHE A 479 -13.87 -22.13 25.46
CA PHE A 479 -14.92 -23.14 25.58
C PHE A 479 -16.29 -22.58 25.20
N TYR A 480 -17.21 -23.49 24.83
CA TYR A 480 -18.64 -23.18 24.92
C TYR A 480 -19.09 -23.21 26.39
N LYS A 481 -20.20 -22.52 26.70
CA LYS A 481 -20.66 -22.34 28.08
C LYS A 481 -20.83 -23.66 28.86
N ASP A 482 -21.38 -24.69 28.22
CA ASP A 482 -21.59 -26.00 28.83
C ASP A 482 -20.28 -26.79 29.00
N GLU A 483 -19.36 -26.69 28.02
CA GLU A 483 -18.01 -27.26 28.11
C GLU A 483 -17.18 -26.62 29.22
N TYR A 484 -17.26 -25.29 29.37
CA TYR A 484 -16.60 -24.55 30.43
C TYR A 484 -17.01 -25.08 31.82
N ILE A 485 -18.32 -25.22 32.06
CA ILE A 485 -18.83 -25.73 33.34
C ILE A 485 -18.32 -27.16 33.58
N ARG A 486 -18.37 -28.03 32.57
CA ARG A 486 -17.83 -29.40 32.66
C ARG A 486 -16.34 -29.42 32.94
N TYR A 487 -15.59 -28.53 32.31
CA TYR A 487 -14.14 -28.40 32.48
C TYR A 487 -13.81 -28.01 33.93
N ILE A 488 -14.40 -26.92 34.45
CA ILE A 488 -14.16 -26.43 35.81
C ILE A 488 -14.55 -27.48 36.86
N ASN A 489 -15.69 -28.15 36.69
CA ASN A 489 -16.11 -29.20 37.62
C ASN A 489 -15.14 -30.39 37.68
N ARG A 490 -14.42 -30.65 36.59
CA ARG A 490 -13.53 -31.81 36.47
C ARG A 490 -12.08 -31.50 36.84
N TYR A 491 -11.58 -30.34 36.43
CA TYR A 491 -10.16 -29.98 36.54
C TYR A 491 -9.89 -28.77 37.45
N GLY A 492 -10.94 -28.04 37.83
CA GLY A 492 -10.81 -26.76 38.55
C GLY A 492 -10.37 -25.61 37.64
N LEU A 493 -10.11 -24.45 38.25
CA LEU A 493 -9.50 -23.32 37.56
C LEU A 493 -7.98 -23.58 37.44
N PRO A 494 -7.39 -23.43 36.24
CA PRO A 494 -5.95 -23.58 36.08
C PRO A 494 -5.22 -22.50 36.86
N VAL A 495 -4.12 -22.87 37.50
CA VAL A 495 -3.29 -21.95 38.28
C VAL A 495 -2.03 -21.65 37.48
N VAL A 496 -1.86 -20.38 37.10
CA VAL A 496 -0.64 -19.93 36.43
C VAL A 496 0.55 -20.06 37.38
N ASN A 497 1.65 -20.63 36.89
CA ASN A 497 2.87 -20.75 37.68
C ASN A 497 3.47 -19.35 37.92
N LYS A 498 3.21 -18.79 39.11
CA LYS A 498 3.65 -17.44 39.49
C LYS A 498 5.16 -17.22 39.34
N ALA A 499 5.98 -18.24 39.61
CA ALA A 499 7.42 -18.12 39.44
C ALA A 499 7.84 -17.98 37.96
N VAL A 500 7.08 -18.59 37.03
CA VAL A 500 7.32 -18.44 35.58
C VAL A 500 6.76 -17.10 35.09
N LEU A 501 5.57 -16.71 35.57
CA LEU A 501 4.96 -15.41 35.25
C LEU A 501 5.84 -14.25 35.72
N GLU A 502 6.33 -14.26 36.97
CA GLU A 502 7.26 -13.25 37.50
C GLU A 502 8.57 -13.22 36.71
N ASN A 503 9.07 -14.38 36.26
CA ASN A 503 10.23 -14.47 35.39
C ASN A 503 9.98 -13.93 33.98
N SER A 504 8.76 -14.05 33.45
CA SER A 504 8.35 -13.48 32.14
C SER A 504 8.18 -11.97 32.26
N MET A 505 7.45 -11.50 33.26
CA MET A 505 7.25 -10.07 33.52
C MET A 505 8.58 -9.34 33.77
N LEU A 506 9.52 -9.97 34.48
CA LEU A 506 10.88 -9.44 34.63
C LEU A 506 11.58 -9.32 33.27
N GLU A 507 11.43 -10.30 32.39
CA GLU A 507 11.99 -10.24 31.04
C GLU A 507 11.43 -9.09 30.22
N ASP A 508 10.10 -8.95 30.20
CA ASP A 508 9.40 -7.90 29.46
C ASP A 508 9.79 -6.51 29.98
N CYS A 509 9.86 -6.36 31.31
CA CYS A 509 10.30 -5.11 31.91
C CYS A 509 11.77 -4.81 31.57
N LEU A 510 12.65 -5.83 31.53
CA LEU A 510 14.05 -5.65 31.11
C LEU A 510 14.16 -5.25 29.64
N ILE A 511 13.37 -5.86 28.75
CA ILE A 511 13.34 -5.51 27.33
C ILE A 511 12.87 -4.06 27.17
N ASN A 512 11.78 -3.67 27.82
CA ASN A 512 11.26 -2.31 27.76
C ASN A 512 12.23 -1.28 28.37
N ALA A 513 12.85 -1.61 29.49
CA ALA A 513 13.89 -0.77 30.10
C ALA A 513 15.08 -0.58 29.16
N LEU A 514 15.56 -1.63 28.48
CA LEU A 514 16.67 -1.54 27.53
C LEU A 514 16.31 -0.83 26.21
N LYS A 515 15.03 -0.77 25.85
CA LYS A 515 14.56 0.07 24.73
C LYS A 515 14.66 1.56 25.06
N VAL A 516 14.33 1.94 26.30
CA VAL A 516 14.32 3.35 26.75
C VAL A 516 15.72 3.80 27.19
N TYR A 517 16.44 2.93 27.89
CA TYR A 517 17.76 3.18 28.47
C TYR A 517 18.77 2.14 27.97
N PRO A 518 19.26 2.27 26.73
CA PRO A 518 20.27 1.36 26.20
C PRO A 518 21.61 1.51 26.93
N GLN A 519 22.39 0.42 27.01
CA GLN A 519 23.75 0.40 27.57
C GLN A 519 23.83 0.66 29.08
N LEU A 520 23.05 -0.09 29.87
CA LEU A 520 23.10 -0.03 31.33
C LEU A 520 23.76 -1.27 31.96
N LEU A 521 24.40 -1.09 33.11
CA LEU A 521 24.86 -2.21 33.94
C LEU A 521 23.66 -2.88 34.61
N SER A 522 23.81 -4.16 34.98
CA SER A 522 22.73 -4.90 35.67
C SER A 522 22.23 -4.22 36.94
N LYS A 523 23.12 -3.55 37.70
CA LYS A 523 22.77 -2.82 38.93
C LYS A 523 21.90 -1.60 38.64
N ASP A 524 22.17 -0.91 37.53
CA ASP A 524 21.48 0.30 37.14
C ASP A 524 20.12 -0.07 36.52
N LEU A 525 20.05 -1.18 35.79
CA LEU A 525 18.80 -1.77 35.31
C LEU A 525 17.88 -2.16 36.48
N ALA A 526 18.40 -2.80 37.54
CA ALA A 526 17.58 -3.12 38.71
C ALA A 526 16.96 -1.85 39.34
N LYS A 527 17.71 -0.74 39.37
CA LYS A 527 17.20 0.55 39.85
C LYS A 527 16.14 1.13 38.91
N VAL A 528 16.40 1.17 37.60
CA VAL A 528 15.47 1.66 36.57
C VAL A 528 14.16 0.88 36.57
N LEU A 529 14.24 -0.45 36.70
CA LEU A 529 13.05 -1.30 36.81
C LEU A 529 12.16 -0.87 37.99
N SER A 530 12.77 -0.58 39.13
CA SER A 530 12.02 -0.16 40.33
C SER A 530 11.45 1.25 40.23
N THR A 531 12.18 2.20 39.63
CA THR A 531 11.78 3.62 39.61
C THR A 531 10.83 3.94 38.45
N ASP A 532 11.09 3.37 37.27
CA ASP A 532 10.49 3.83 36.02
C ASP A 532 9.49 2.81 35.45
N PHE A 533 9.63 1.53 35.82
CA PHE A 533 8.78 0.43 35.35
C PHE A 533 7.96 -0.24 36.47
N ASN A 534 8.03 0.29 37.70
CA ASN A 534 7.31 -0.20 38.87
C ASN A 534 7.50 -1.71 39.13
N PHE A 535 8.67 -2.26 38.77
CA PHE A 535 9.01 -3.67 38.91
C PHE A 535 10.21 -3.83 39.85
N THR A 536 10.01 -4.50 40.97
CA THR A 536 11.08 -4.67 41.97
C THR A 536 11.80 -6.00 41.77
N ALA A 537 13.07 -5.95 41.37
CA ALA A 537 13.94 -7.12 41.30
C ALA A 537 15.34 -6.80 41.83
N GLY A 538 15.90 -7.73 42.61
CA GLY A 538 17.28 -7.59 43.09
C GLY A 538 18.29 -7.64 41.95
N HIS A 539 19.43 -6.96 42.14
CA HIS A 539 20.54 -6.91 41.18
C HIS A 539 20.97 -8.31 40.69
N GLU A 540 21.11 -9.28 41.60
CA GLU A 540 21.52 -10.64 41.24
C GLU A 540 20.48 -11.36 40.38
N THR A 541 19.19 -11.14 40.64
CA THR A 541 18.08 -11.69 39.86
C THR A 541 18.08 -11.13 38.45
N VAL A 542 18.23 -9.80 38.33
CA VAL A 542 18.38 -9.11 37.04
C VAL A 542 19.60 -9.61 36.29
N HIS A 543 20.74 -9.75 36.95
CA HIS A 543 21.98 -10.23 36.34
C HIS A 543 21.85 -11.68 35.83
N LYS A 544 21.28 -12.58 36.64
CA LYS A 544 21.02 -13.98 36.22
C LYS A 544 20.07 -14.02 35.02
N LYS A 545 19.01 -13.23 35.04
CA LYS A 545 18.03 -13.16 33.93
C LYS A 545 18.65 -12.62 32.65
N LEU A 546 19.41 -11.53 32.71
CA LEU A 546 20.11 -10.96 31.53
C LEU A 546 21.11 -11.96 30.93
N ASN A 547 21.82 -12.73 31.76
CA ASN A 547 22.70 -13.79 31.25
C ASN A 547 21.91 -14.91 30.55
N LYS A 548 20.72 -15.28 31.04
CA LYS A 548 19.82 -16.22 30.36
C LYS A 548 19.34 -15.65 29.03
N MET A 549 18.86 -14.40 29.02
CA MET A 549 18.44 -13.70 27.80
C MET A 549 19.59 -13.56 26.78
N ARG A 550 20.84 -13.46 27.24
CA ARG A 550 22.04 -13.47 26.39
C ARG A 550 22.24 -14.82 25.69
N LEU A 551 22.04 -15.91 26.41
CA LEU A 551 22.11 -17.26 25.83
C LEU A 551 20.98 -17.50 24.82
N GLU A 552 19.85 -16.83 24.99
CA GLU A 552 18.71 -16.82 24.06
C GLU A 552 18.86 -15.78 22.94
N ASN A 553 20.02 -15.12 22.83
CA ASN A 553 20.34 -14.10 21.83
C ASN A 553 19.39 -12.87 21.81
N LYS A 554 18.70 -12.59 22.93
CA LYS A 554 17.79 -11.44 23.06
C LYS A 554 18.52 -10.15 23.47
N VAL A 555 19.62 -10.28 24.21
CA VAL A 555 20.45 -9.16 24.68
C VAL A 555 21.94 -9.47 24.47
N SER A 556 22.74 -8.43 24.27
CA SER A 556 24.20 -8.51 24.20
C SER A 556 24.83 -7.66 25.31
N ARG A 557 26.10 -7.94 25.60
CA ARG A 557 26.89 -7.24 26.61
C ARG A 557 28.17 -6.73 25.97
N ASP A 558 28.46 -5.44 26.14
CA ASP A 558 29.69 -4.82 25.64
C ASP A 558 30.91 -5.06 26.55
N GLU A 559 32.06 -4.52 26.17
CA GLU A 559 33.33 -4.64 26.90
C GLU A 559 33.28 -3.96 28.28
N ASP A 560 32.39 -2.97 28.46
CA ASP A 560 32.12 -2.27 29.72
C ASP A 560 31.07 -2.99 30.60
N PHE A 561 30.68 -4.21 30.23
CA PHE A 561 29.63 -5.00 30.89
C PHE A 561 28.22 -4.40 30.85
N LYS A 562 27.97 -3.43 29.96
CA LYS A 562 26.65 -2.83 29.77
C LYS A 562 25.82 -3.66 28.82
N TRP A 563 24.53 -3.77 29.14
CA TRP A 563 23.56 -4.55 28.40
C TRP A 563 22.86 -3.71 27.34
N LYS A 564 22.61 -4.30 26.18
CA LYS A 564 21.78 -3.73 25.12
C LYS A 564 20.94 -4.84 24.47
N LEU A 565 19.83 -4.46 23.85
CA LEU A 565 19.10 -5.40 23.00
C LEU A 565 19.96 -5.79 21.79
N VAL A 566 19.83 -7.03 21.35
CA VAL A 566 20.39 -7.44 20.06
C VAL A 566 19.45 -6.87 19.00
N ASP A 567 19.97 -5.99 18.13
CA ASP A 567 19.20 -5.51 16.98
C ASP A 567 18.89 -6.72 16.08
N SER A 568 17.60 -6.97 15.82
CA SER A 568 17.12 -8.01 14.90
C SER A 568 17.51 -7.74 13.42
N THR A 569 18.45 -6.83 13.19
CA THR A 569 19.02 -6.45 11.88
C THR A 569 20.53 -6.66 11.80
N SER A 570 21.14 -7.40 12.72
CA SER A 570 22.60 -7.63 12.69
C SER A 570 22.96 -9.06 13.03
N SER A 571 22.76 -9.96 12.08
CA SER A 571 23.46 -11.23 11.96
C SER A 571 23.64 -11.49 10.46
N ILE A 572 24.89 -11.74 10.07
CA ILE A 572 25.46 -11.74 8.71
C ILE A 572 24.75 -12.69 7.75
#